data_AF-A0A957LSL1-F1
#
_entry.id   AF-A0A957LSL1-F1
#
_cell.length_a   1.000
_cell.length_b   1.000
_cell.length_c   1.000
_cell.angle_alpha   90.00
_cell.angle_beta   90.00
_cell.angle_gamma   90.00
#
_symmetry.space_group_name_H-M   'P 1'
#
loop_
_entity.id
_entity.type
_entity.pdbx_description
1 polymer ?
#
loop_
_entity_poly.entity_id
_entity_poly.type
_entity_poly.pdbx_seq_one_letter_code
_entity_poly.pdbx_strand_id
1 'polypeptide(L)'
;MSSNAVELNLHKRNGKAHGKAATLDAATIAEIVAQLKAIEPEPVQAPAPAEAAPAPQTVPETAPEKAPEAAPQATTEPAPAPGATGESTEEEPPKASIPHNPQREEFYVFLGESDDMVRGLETVGEPMASLLVANHITPQRLAGVRSLLDGGQAAMDSRGSTMGAEATAIIAMQKAKNLTVIAYTNFREVSRTIFPDPVADRDARLNLALDQRIPGRLILLIDKGRTVLANAKQAPQATRLAAAGFDEERIDEILVLFDVLNLLYAARRQAKQTAKDATAVRDATIAEARTAIRQLRSEVAAILKANPGVNPPADF
;
A
#
# COMPACT_ATOMS: atom_id res chain seq x y z
N MET A 1 14.41 10.06 31.51
CA MET A 1 14.54 9.89 30.04
C MET A 1 13.26 10.40 29.42
N SER A 2 13.36 11.48 28.64
CA SER A 2 12.25 12.36 28.26
C SER A 2 11.57 11.86 26.98
N SER A 3 10.26 11.59 27.04
CA SER A 3 9.40 11.34 25.88
C SER A 3 8.81 12.66 25.41
N ASN A 4 9.22 13.14 24.24
CA ASN A 4 8.58 14.26 23.55
C ASN A 4 7.46 13.73 22.66
N ALA A 5 6.22 13.81 23.15
CA ALA A 5 5.03 13.80 22.32
C ALA A 5 4.90 15.18 21.66
N VAL A 6 4.92 15.25 20.33
CA VAL A 6 4.63 16.48 19.59
C VAL A 6 3.14 16.48 19.26
N GLU A 7 2.35 17.12 20.13
CA GLU A 7 0.97 17.53 19.84
C GLU A 7 0.99 18.67 18.82
N LEU A 8 0.49 18.41 17.61
CA LEU A 8 0.23 19.45 16.60
C LEU A 8 -1.15 20.09 16.85
N ASN A 9 -1.16 21.08 17.73
CA ASN A 9 -2.29 21.96 17.96
C ASN A 9 -2.52 22.89 16.75
N LEU A 10 -3.51 22.59 15.90
CA LEU A 10 -3.96 23.48 14.82
C LEU A 10 -4.79 24.64 15.42
N HIS A 11 -4.13 25.75 15.73
CA HIS A 11 -4.81 27.01 15.99
C HIS A 11 -5.09 27.78 14.69
N LYS A 12 -6.38 28.11 14.50
CA LYS A 12 -6.90 29.08 13.53
C LYS A 12 -6.06 30.37 13.56
N ARG A 13 -5.51 30.78 12.41
CA ARG A 13 -5.09 32.16 12.15
C ARG A 13 -5.68 32.66 10.84
N ASN A 14 -6.78 33.39 10.97
CA ASN A 14 -7.14 34.45 10.03
C ASN A 14 -6.08 35.56 10.13
N GLY A 15 -5.41 35.86 9.02
CA GLY A 15 -4.47 36.98 8.95
C GLY A 15 -4.00 37.18 7.51
N LYS A 16 -4.36 38.33 6.93
CA LYS A 16 -3.92 38.81 5.61
C LYS A 16 -2.40 38.65 5.45
N ALA A 17 -1.96 37.87 4.47
CA ALA A 17 -0.54 37.77 4.09
C ALA A 17 -0.34 38.47 2.74
N HIS A 18 0.21 39.69 2.78
CA HIS A 18 0.87 40.29 1.64
C HIS A 18 2.25 39.65 1.47
N GLY A 19 2.53 39.17 0.25
CA GLY A 19 3.84 39.26 -0.42
C GLY A 19 5.07 38.69 0.30
N LYS A 20 5.25 37.37 0.23
CA LYS A 20 6.53 36.72 -0.06
C LYS A 20 6.21 35.35 -0.66
N ALA A 21 6.53 35.15 -1.93
CA ALA A 21 6.36 33.86 -2.59
C ALA A 21 7.16 32.82 -1.79
N ALA A 22 6.51 31.74 -1.37
CA ALA A 22 7.18 30.61 -0.74
C ALA A 22 8.18 30.03 -1.75
N THR A 23 9.46 30.37 -1.60
CA THR A 23 10.55 29.64 -2.23
C THR A 23 10.54 28.25 -1.59
N LEU A 24 10.45 27.20 -2.41
CA LEU A 24 10.67 25.86 -1.91
C LEU A 24 12.11 25.81 -1.39
N ASP A 25 12.26 25.50 -0.11
CA ASP A 25 13.57 25.34 0.48
C ASP A 25 14.27 24.15 -0.18
N ALA A 26 15.50 24.37 -0.65
CA ALA A 26 16.37 23.34 -1.19
C ALA A 26 16.51 22.15 -0.21
N ALA A 27 16.38 22.39 1.10
CA ALA A 27 16.34 21.34 2.12
C ALA A 27 15.14 20.39 1.95
N THR A 28 13.98 20.89 1.53
CA THR A 28 12.79 20.05 1.27
C THR A 28 12.98 19.17 0.04
N ILE A 29 13.62 19.71 -1.01
CA ILE A 29 13.95 18.95 -2.22
C ILE A 29 15.01 17.88 -1.89
N ALA A 30 16.04 18.24 -1.12
CA ALA A 30 17.08 17.32 -0.67
C ALA A 30 16.51 16.22 0.25
N GLU A 31 15.57 16.54 1.14
CA GLU A 31 14.88 15.56 1.99
C GLU A 31 14.07 14.56 1.16
N ILE A 32 13.37 15.01 0.12
CA ILE A 32 12.61 14.14 -0.78
C ILE A 32 13.54 13.25 -1.61
N VAL A 33 14.66 13.80 -2.11
CA VAL A 33 15.69 13.03 -2.84
C VAL A 33 16.38 12.02 -1.93
N ALA A 34 16.61 12.35 -0.66
CA ALA A 34 17.14 11.41 0.33
C ALA A 34 16.14 10.30 0.66
N GLN A 35 14.84 10.63 0.79
CA GLN A 35 13.76 9.64 0.97
C GLN A 35 13.65 8.70 -0.24
N LEU A 36 13.89 9.20 -1.46
CA LEU A 36 13.94 8.37 -2.67
C LEU A 36 15.08 7.34 -2.65
N LYS A 37 16.28 7.71 -2.17
CA LYS A 37 17.40 6.75 -2.02
C LYS A 37 17.15 5.67 -0.98
N ALA A 38 16.34 5.96 0.04
CA ALA A 38 15.96 4.98 1.06
C ALA A 38 14.90 3.98 0.60
N ILE A 39 14.28 4.20 -0.57
CA ILE A 39 13.22 3.34 -1.13
C ILE A 39 13.79 2.41 -2.23
N GLU A 40 15.10 2.47 -2.54
CA GLU A 40 15.72 1.47 -3.42
C GLU A 40 15.55 0.07 -2.78
N PRO A 41 14.79 -0.84 -3.41
CA PRO A 41 14.63 -2.18 -2.86
C PRO A 41 15.95 -2.91 -3.01
N GLU A 42 16.47 -3.47 -1.91
CA GLU A 42 17.49 -4.51 -2.02
C GLU A 42 16.96 -5.61 -2.94
N PRO A 43 17.79 -6.15 -3.85
CA PRO A 43 17.37 -7.21 -4.75
C PRO A 43 16.91 -8.41 -3.91
N VAL A 44 15.63 -8.75 -4.02
CA VAL A 44 15.08 -9.97 -3.47
C VAL A 44 15.85 -11.13 -4.10
N GLN A 45 16.72 -11.79 -3.33
CA GLN A 45 17.28 -13.08 -3.72
C GLN A 45 16.12 -14.07 -3.78
N ALA A 46 15.68 -14.38 -5.01
CA ALA A 46 14.80 -15.50 -5.24
C ALA A 46 15.53 -16.79 -4.83
N PRO A 47 14.93 -17.67 -4.00
CA PRO A 47 15.45 -19.02 -3.86
C PRO A 47 15.40 -19.73 -5.21
N ALA A 48 16.45 -20.49 -5.53
CA ALA A 48 16.63 -21.18 -6.80
C ALA A 48 15.43 -22.11 -7.13
N PRO A 49 15.01 -22.21 -8.40
CA PRO A 49 13.92 -23.09 -8.79
C PRO A 49 14.34 -24.56 -8.64
N ALA A 50 13.57 -25.32 -7.86
CA ALA A 50 13.67 -26.76 -7.85
C ALA A 50 13.10 -27.33 -9.17
N GLU A 51 13.86 -28.27 -9.72
CA GLU A 51 13.67 -28.99 -10.97
C GLU A 51 12.26 -29.60 -11.13
N ALA A 52 11.62 -29.37 -12.28
CA ALA A 52 10.28 -29.84 -12.59
C ALA A 52 10.30 -31.12 -13.45
N ALA A 53 9.45 -32.09 -13.11
CA ALA A 53 8.81 -33.04 -14.05
C ALA A 53 7.68 -33.84 -13.35
N PRO A 54 6.70 -34.42 -14.07
CA PRO A 54 5.99 -33.94 -15.25
C PRO A 54 4.45 -33.90 -15.04
N ALA A 55 3.74 -33.22 -15.95
CA ALA A 55 2.31 -32.92 -15.92
C ALA A 55 1.37 -34.10 -16.19
N PRO A 56 0.07 -33.95 -15.83
CA PRO A 56 -1.01 -34.45 -16.68
C PRO A 56 -2.13 -33.43 -16.96
N GLN A 57 -2.33 -33.21 -18.27
CA GLN A 57 -3.56 -33.12 -19.08
C GLN A 57 -4.87 -32.47 -18.56
N THR A 58 -5.33 -31.54 -19.41
CA THR A 58 -6.61 -30.82 -19.57
C THR A 58 -7.86 -31.70 -19.75
N VAL A 59 -9.08 -31.23 -19.36
CA VAL A 59 -10.22 -30.73 -20.20
C VAL A 59 -11.31 -30.04 -19.28
N PRO A 60 -12.42 -29.41 -19.74
CA PRO A 60 -12.66 -27.95 -19.64
C PRO A 60 -13.88 -27.51 -18.81
N GLU A 61 -13.89 -26.22 -18.43
CA GLU A 61 -14.94 -25.53 -17.68
C GLU A 61 -16.00 -24.92 -18.63
N THR A 62 -17.27 -25.25 -18.42
CA THR A 62 -18.44 -24.64 -19.06
C THR A 62 -19.00 -23.49 -18.22
N ALA A 63 -19.19 -22.33 -18.87
CA ALA A 63 -19.85 -21.14 -18.33
C ALA A 63 -21.34 -21.35 -18.04
N PRO A 64 -21.97 -20.49 -17.21
CA PRO A 64 -23.39 -20.22 -17.35
C PRO A 64 -23.76 -18.75 -17.61
N GLU A 65 -24.90 -18.70 -18.29
CA GLU A 65 -25.62 -17.66 -19.01
C GLU A 65 -26.51 -16.77 -18.10
N LYS A 66 -27.20 -15.82 -18.71
CA LYS A 66 -27.76 -14.59 -18.15
C LYS A 66 -29.29 -14.67 -17.95
N ALA A 67 -29.79 -13.96 -16.92
CA ALA A 67 -31.11 -13.28 -16.79
C ALA A 67 -32.40 -14.16 -16.64
N PRO A 68 -33.57 -13.62 -16.19
CA PRO A 68 -33.92 -12.21 -15.95
C PRO A 68 -34.67 -11.85 -14.65
N GLU A 69 -34.71 -10.53 -14.46
CA GLU A 69 -35.40 -9.68 -13.49
C GLU A 69 -36.92 -9.57 -13.77
N ALA A 70 -37.74 -9.50 -12.72
CA ALA A 70 -39.13 -9.07 -12.79
C ALA A 70 -39.54 -8.33 -11.50
N ALA A 71 -40.05 -7.10 -11.66
CA ALA A 71 -40.64 -6.26 -10.61
C ALA A 71 -42.12 -6.60 -10.37
N PRO A 72 -42.74 -6.11 -9.28
CA PRO A 72 -43.65 -4.96 -9.46
C PRO A 72 -43.66 -3.88 -8.34
N GLN A 73 -44.15 -2.70 -8.73
CA GLN A 73 -44.49 -1.46 -7.99
C GLN A 73 -45.72 -1.67 -7.05
N ALA A 74 -46.25 -0.79 -6.16
CA ALA A 74 -46.11 0.64 -5.84
C ALA A 74 -46.87 1.02 -4.51
N THR A 75 -46.59 2.24 -3.99
CA THR A 75 -47.42 3.17 -3.14
C THR A 75 -47.73 2.83 -1.66
N THR A 76 -47.65 3.72 -0.65
CA THR A 76 -48.05 5.15 -0.53
C THR A 76 -47.40 5.87 0.70
N GLU A 77 -47.15 7.19 0.60
CA GLU A 77 -46.79 8.22 1.62
C GLU A 77 -47.97 8.50 2.61
N PRO A 78 -47.91 9.27 3.75
CA PRO A 78 -46.97 10.34 4.09
C PRO A 78 -46.55 10.61 5.57
N ALA A 79 -45.65 11.58 5.73
CA ALA A 79 -45.04 12.09 6.95
C ALA A 79 -45.97 12.92 7.87
N PRO A 80 -45.55 13.11 9.14
CA PRO A 80 -45.54 14.44 9.74
C PRO A 80 -44.19 14.80 10.40
N ALA A 81 -43.86 16.10 10.39
CA ALA A 81 -42.77 16.72 11.16
C ALA A 81 -43.34 17.42 12.42
N PRO A 82 -42.54 18.15 13.22
CA PRO A 82 -41.31 17.81 13.94
C PRO A 82 -41.52 17.92 15.47
N GLY A 83 -41.02 16.96 16.24
CA GLY A 83 -41.05 17.00 17.72
C GLY A 83 -39.67 17.32 18.29
N ALA A 84 -39.52 18.47 18.93
CA ALA A 84 -38.33 18.84 19.69
C ALA A 84 -38.21 17.99 20.96
N THR A 85 -37.15 17.19 21.06
CA THR A 85 -36.73 16.60 22.33
C THR A 85 -35.22 16.57 22.36
N GLY A 86 -34.66 17.10 23.46
CA GLY A 86 -33.25 17.43 23.61
C GLY A 86 -32.29 16.29 23.25
N GLU A 87 -31.29 16.67 22.47
CA GLU A 87 -30.09 15.93 22.16
C GLU A 87 -29.33 15.64 23.46
N SER A 88 -29.53 14.45 24.03
CA SER A 88 -28.57 13.85 24.95
C SER A 88 -27.48 13.24 24.07
N THR A 89 -26.41 13.99 23.83
CA THR A 89 -25.18 13.46 23.23
C THR A 89 -24.58 12.49 24.23
N GLU A 90 -25.07 11.25 24.22
CA GLU A 90 -24.41 10.13 24.87
C GLU A 90 -23.08 9.97 24.14
N GLU A 91 -21.99 10.37 24.80
CA GLU A 91 -20.64 10.33 24.29
C GLU A 91 -20.29 8.86 24.03
N GLU A 92 -20.45 8.43 22.77
CA GLU A 92 -20.10 7.08 22.32
C GLU A 92 -18.65 6.83 22.77
N PRO A 93 -18.37 5.80 23.58
CA PRO A 93 -17.04 5.58 24.11
C PRO A 93 -16.07 5.54 22.93
N PRO A 94 -14.91 6.21 23.02
CA PRO A 94 -13.98 6.31 21.90
C PRO A 94 -13.72 4.91 21.38
N LYS A 95 -14.14 4.66 20.13
CA LYS A 95 -13.89 3.38 19.45
C LYS A 95 -12.42 3.08 19.65
N ALA A 96 -12.15 2.01 20.40
CA ALA A 96 -10.79 1.55 20.63
C ALA A 96 -10.08 1.55 19.27
N SER A 97 -8.93 2.21 19.19
CA SER A 97 -8.17 2.25 17.94
C SER A 97 -7.90 0.80 17.57
N ILE A 98 -8.60 0.27 16.57
CA ILE A 98 -8.38 -1.09 16.10
C ILE A 98 -6.96 -1.06 15.55
N PRO A 99 -5.98 -1.74 16.21
CA PRO A 99 -4.64 -1.79 15.66
C PRO A 99 -4.78 -2.44 14.29
N HIS A 100 -4.54 -1.64 13.25
CA HIS A 100 -4.49 -2.14 11.88
C HIS A 100 -3.17 -2.89 11.75
N ASN A 101 -3.09 -4.08 12.36
CA ASN A 101 -2.01 -5.00 12.04
C ASN A 101 -2.25 -5.38 10.57
N PRO A 102 -1.30 -5.07 9.66
CA PRO A 102 -1.44 -5.50 8.28
C PRO A 102 -1.53 -7.02 8.18
N GLN A 103 -1.07 -7.77 9.18
CA GLN A 103 -1.05 -9.22 9.26
C GLN A 103 -2.27 -9.79 10.00
N ARG A 104 -2.70 -10.98 9.60
CA ARG A 104 -3.71 -11.75 10.36
C ARG A 104 -3.02 -12.47 11.51
N GLU A 105 -3.47 -12.24 12.73
CA GLU A 105 -2.95 -12.92 13.93
C GLU A 105 -3.02 -14.44 13.83
N GLU A 106 -4.09 -14.96 13.19
CA GLU A 106 -4.28 -16.38 12.90
C GLU A 106 -3.09 -17.06 12.21
N PHE A 107 -2.32 -16.34 11.40
CA PHE A 107 -1.15 -16.91 10.74
C PHE A 107 0.04 -17.05 11.70
N TYR A 108 0.24 -16.10 12.61
CA TYR A 108 1.29 -16.21 13.63
C TYR A 108 0.98 -17.33 14.62
N VAL A 109 -0.28 -17.41 15.07
CA VAL A 109 -0.75 -18.50 15.95
C VAL A 109 -0.56 -19.84 15.26
N PHE A 110 -1.04 -19.98 14.01
CA PHE A 110 -0.89 -21.21 13.25
C PHE A 110 0.58 -21.63 13.08
N LEU A 111 1.48 -20.71 12.73
CA LEU A 111 2.90 -21.03 12.54
C LEU A 111 3.57 -21.44 13.86
N GLY A 112 3.29 -20.72 14.96
CA GLY A 112 3.83 -21.04 16.28
C GLY A 112 3.37 -22.40 16.78
N GLU A 113 2.06 -22.66 16.80
CA GLU A 113 1.49 -23.95 17.21
C GLU A 113 2.00 -25.10 16.34
N SER A 114 2.22 -24.86 15.05
CA SER A 114 2.73 -25.87 14.13
C SER A 114 4.21 -26.18 14.36
N ASP A 115 5.04 -25.19 14.68
CA ASP A 115 6.46 -25.39 14.99
C ASP A 115 6.61 -26.17 16.31
N ASP A 116 5.84 -25.82 17.34
CA ASP A 116 5.81 -26.54 18.61
C ASP A 116 5.41 -28.01 18.41
N MET A 117 4.35 -28.25 17.63
CA MET A 117 3.90 -29.59 17.27
C MET A 117 4.98 -30.41 16.54
N VAL A 118 5.70 -29.80 15.57
CA VAL A 118 6.79 -30.49 14.84
C VAL A 118 7.96 -30.81 15.79
N ARG A 119 8.32 -29.89 16.69
CA ARG A 119 9.35 -30.15 17.72
C ARG A 119 8.93 -31.25 18.70
N GLY A 120 7.66 -31.29 19.07
CA GLY A 120 7.08 -32.36 19.88
C GLY A 120 7.26 -33.74 19.23
N LEU A 121 7.09 -33.83 17.91
CA LEU A 121 7.35 -35.05 17.13
C LEU A 121 8.84 -35.41 17.02
N GLU A 122 9.73 -34.42 16.91
CA GLU A 122 11.19 -34.64 16.83
C GLU A 122 11.76 -35.21 18.15
N THR A 123 11.09 -34.98 19.27
CA THR A 123 11.59 -35.29 20.62
C THR A 123 10.89 -36.47 21.29
N VAL A 124 10.02 -37.19 20.56
CA VAL A 124 9.32 -38.35 21.13
C VAL A 124 10.27 -39.47 21.54
N GLY A 125 9.98 -40.11 22.66
CA GLY A 125 10.64 -41.33 23.10
C GLY A 125 10.00 -42.60 22.50
N GLU A 126 10.55 -43.76 22.86
CA GLU A 126 9.94 -45.05 22.56
C GLU A 126 8.66 -45.29 23.38
N PRO A 127 7.65 -46.00 22.86
CA PRO A 127 7.61 -46.69 21.55
C PRO A 127 7.18 -45.79 20.37
N MET A 128 6.85 -44.52 20.63
CA MET A 128 6.30 -43.61 19.61
C MET A 128 7.31 -43.34 18.49
N ALA A 129 8.58 -43.13 18.83
CA ALA A 129 9.65 -42.92 17.85
C ALA A 129 9.70 -44.03 16.79
N SER A 130 9.66 -45.30 17.21
CA SER A 130 9.60 -46.45 16.29
C SER A 130 8.33 -46.44 15.42
N LEU A 131 7.18 -46.09 15.99
CA LEU A 131 5.91 -46.03 15.24
C LEU A 131 5.89 -44.93 14.19
N LEU A 132 6.45 -43.74 14.48
CA LEU A 132 6.56 -42.67 13.50
C LEU A 132 7.39 -43.12 12.30
N VAL A 133 8.56 -43.72 12.54
CA VAL A 133 9.44 -44.23 11.47
C VAL A 133 8.75 -45.33 10.65
N ALA A 134 8.05 -46.26 11.32
CA ALA A 134 7.29 -47.32 10.64
C ALA A 134 6.16 -46.79 9.74
N ASN A 135 5.63 -45.60 10.03
CA ASN A 135 4.63 -44.92 9.22
C ASN A 135 5.22 -43.83 8.30
N HIS A 136 6.52 -43.91 8.00
CA HIS A 136 7.23 -42.98 7.12
C HIS A 136 7.21 -41.50 7.58
N ILE A 137 7.00 -41.26 8.87
CA ILE A 137 7.25 -39.96 9.51
C ILE A 137 8.70 -39.98 10.00
N THR A 138 9.62 -39.66 9.09
CA THR A 138 11.07 -39.65 9.35
C THR A 138 11.56 -38.26 9.74
N PRO A 139 12.76 -38.14 10.37
CA PRO A 139 13.38 -36.85 10.63
C PRO A 139 13.52 -35.97 9.38
N GLN A 140 13.81 -36.57 8.21
CA GLN A 140 13.92 -35.84 6.94
C GLN A 140 12.58 -35.25 6.52
N ARG A 141 11.48 -35.98 6.74
CA ARG A 141 10.14 -35.48 6.45
C ARG A 141 9.74 -34.35 7.39
N LEU A 142 10.03 -34.47 8.68
CA LEU A 142 9.78 -33.41 9.66
C LEU A 142 10.58 -32.15 9.32
N ALA A 143 11.86 -32.30 8.92
CA ALA A 143 12.68 -31.19 8.43
C ALA A 143 12.07 -30.51 7.19
N GLY A 144 11.46 -31.28 6.27
CA GLY A 144 10.72 -30.73 5.13
C GLY A 144 9.50 -29.90 5.55
N VAL A 145 8.71 -30.38 6.51
CA VAL A 145 7.58 -29.62 7.07
C VAL A 145 8.06 -28.35 7.78
N ARG A 146 9.15 -28.43 8.55
CA ARG A 146 9.76 -27.28 9.21
C ARG A 146 10.22 -26.22 8.22
N SER A 147 10.83 -26.63 7.11
CA SER A 147 11.20 -25.71 6.03
C SER A 147 9.99 -24.96 5.44
N LEU A 148 8.81 -25.59 5.40
CA LEU A 148 7.57 -24.90 4.96
C LEU A 148 7.09 -23.88 5.99
N LEU A 149 7.22 -24.18 7.29
CA LEU A 149 6.89 -23.24 8.37
C LEU A 149 7.85 -22.04 8.37
N ASP A 150 9.15 -22.27 8.24
CA ASP A 150 10.17 -21.23 8.11
C ASP A 150 9.92 -20.35 6.88
N GLY A 151 9.57 -20.97 5.74
CA GLY A 151 9.15 -20.26 4.53
C GLY A 151 7.89 -19.41 4.74
N GLY A 152 6.92 -19.93 5.50
CA GLY A 152 5.72 -19.19 5.90
C GLY A 152 6.04 -17.97 6.76
N GLN A 153 6.94 -18.11 7.74
CA GLN A 153 7.40 -17.00 8.58
C GLN A 153 8.14 -15.95 7.76
N ALA A 154 9.07 -16.35 6.90
CA ALA A 154 9.79 -15.45 6.01
C ALA A 154 8.84 -14.69 5.06
N ALA A 155 7.81 -15.36 4.53
CA ALA A 155 6.82 -14.74 3.66
C ALA A 155 5.93 -13.73 4.42
N MET A 156 5.61 -14.00 5.69
CA MET A 156 4.95 -13.04 6.57
C MET A 156 5.83 -11.78 6.73
N ASP A 157 7.10 -11.94 7.10
CA ASP A 157 7.99 -10.81 7.36
C ASP A 157 8.24 -9.97 6.09
N SER A 158 8.44 -10.64 4.95
CA SER A 158 8.55 -10.01 3.63
C SER A 158 7.31 -9.17 3.28
N ARG A 159 6.11 -9.68 3.55
CA ARG A 159 4.88 -8.92 3.36
C ARG A 159 4.82 -7.70 4.27
N GLY A 160 5.20 -7.84 5.54
CA GLY A 160 5.25 -6.71 6.49
C GLY A 160 6.16 -5.59 5.97
N SER A 161 7.36 -5.94 5.53
CA SER A 161 8.33 -5.01 4.96
C SER A 161 7.80 -4.31 3.71
N THR A 162 7.27 -5.07 2.75
CA THR A 162 6.76 -4.51 1.48
C THR A 162 5.54 -3.61 1.66
N MET A 163 4.65 -3.91 2.61
CA MET A 163 3.55 -3.01 2.97
C MET A 163 4.05 -1.71 3.63
N GLY A 164 5.08 -1.80 4.49
CA GLY A 164 5.73 -0.62 5.06
C GLY A 164 6.37 0.27 3.99
N ALA A 165 6.99 -0.33 2.98
CA ALA A 165 7.54 0.38 1.83
C ALA A 165 6.44 1.07 1.00
N GLU A 166 5.30 0.39 0.74
CA GLU A 166 4.17 1.04 0.05
C GLU A 166 3.64 2.24 0.85
N ALA A 167 3.46 2.11 2.17
CA ALA A 167 2.99 3.20 3.02
C ALA A 167 3.93 4.41 2.98
N THR A 168 5.25 4.15 3.06
CA THR A 168 6.28 5.19 2.94
C THR A 168 6.22 5.90 1.60
N ALA A 169 6.10 5.13 0.50
CA ALA A 169 5.99 5.68 -0.84
C ALA A 169 4.71 6.52 -1.03
N ILE A 170 3.58 6.13 -0.42
CA ILE A 170 2.35 6.92 -0.43
C ILE A 170 2.55 8.27 0.26
N ILE A 171 3.17 8.29 1.44
CA ILE A 171 3.44 9.52 2.19
C ILE A 171 4.35 10.45 1.38
N ALA A 172 5.46 9.93 0.85
CA ALA A 172 6.40 10.71 0.05
C ALA A 172 5.73 11.29 -1.21
N MET A 173 4.99 10.46 -1.96
CA MET A 173 4.23 10.90 -3.14
C MET A 173 3.20 11.99 -2.77
N GLN A 174 2.50 11.86 -1.65
CA GLN A 174 1.49 12.84 -1.25
C GLN A 174 2.12 14.17 -0.82
N LYS A 175 3.26 14.15 -0.12
CA LYS A 175 4.04 15.36 0.18
C LYS A 175 4.47 16.07 -1.11
N ALA A 176 5.07 15.34 -2.05
CA ALA A 176 5.50 15.89 -3.33
C ALA A 176 4.31 16.44 -4.15
N LYS A 177 3.17 15.75 -4.13
CA LYS A 177 1.94 16.22 -4.79
C LYS A 177 1.50 17.57 -4.23
N ASN A 178 1.45 17.70 -2.91
CA ASN A 178 1.01 18.93 -2.27
C ASN A 178 1.94 20.09 -2.64
N LEU A 179 3.26 19.90 -2.57
CA LEU A 179 4.24 20.90 -2.97
C LEU A 179 4.11 21.30 -4.44
N THR A 180 3.97 20.32 -5.33
CA THR A 180 3.79 20.54 -6.77
C THR A 180 2.51 21.34 -7.05
N VAL A 181 1.40 20.97 -6.42
CA VAL A 181 0.11 21.67 -6.59
C VAL A 181 0.20 23.11 -6.10
N ILE A 182 0.83 23.35 -4.94
CA ILE A 182 1.02 24.72 -4.41
C ILE A 182 1.85 25.56 -5.37
N ALA A 183 3.02 25.06 -5.78
CA ALA A 183 3.91 25.77 -6.69
C ALA A 183 3.24 26.08 -8.04
N TYR A 184 2.56 25.09 -8.62
CA TYR A 184 1.86 25.23 -9.88
C TYR A 184 0.63 26.16 -9.78
N THR A 185 -0.10 26.12 -8.67
CA THR A 185 -1.22 27.04 -8.45
C THR A 185 -0.73 28.47 -8.33
N ASN A 186 0.33 28.71 -7.55
CA ASN A 186 0.96 30.03 -7.44
C ASN A 186 1.44 30.55 -8.79
N PHE A 187 2.11 29.71 -9.58
CA PHE A 187 2.52 30.05 -10.95
C PHE A 187 1.32 30.50 -11.80
N ARG A 188 0.20 29.76 -11.76
CA ARG A 188 -0.99 30.10 -12.55
C ARG A 188 -1.71 31.34 -12.03
N GLU A 189 -1.74 31.57 -10.73
CA GLU A 189 -2.31 32.78 -10.14
C GLU A 189 -1.55 34.02 -10.55
N VAL A 190 -0.21 34.00 -10.43
CA VAL A 190 0.64 35.11 -10.90
C VAL A 190 0.55 35.27 -12.41
N SER A 191 0.51 34.18 -13.17
CA SER A 191 0.31 34.26 -14.63
C SER A 191 -1.01 34.94 -14.99
N ARG A 192 -2.10 34.73 -14.24
CA ARG A 192 -3.37 35.44 -14.49
C ARG A 192 -3.30 36.94 -14.23
N THR A 193 -2.43 37.39 -13.32
CA THR A 193 -2.25 38.84 -13.10
C THR A 193 -1.38 39.47 -14.19
N ILE A 194 -0.44 38.71 -14.74
CA ILE A 194 0.42 39.13 -15.86
C ILE A 194 -0.36 39.18 -17.18
N PHE A 195 -1.29 38.24 -17.38
CA PHE A 195 -2.12 38.12 -18.58
C PHE A 195 -3.61 38.35 -18.26
N PRO A 196 -4.01 39.57 -17.85
CA PRO A 196 -5.34 39.83 -17.32
C PRO A 196 -6.43 39.83 -18.40
N ASP A 197 -6.10 40.16 -19.65
CA ASP A 197 -7.09 40.40 -20.70
C ASP A 197 -7.43 39.09 -21.45
N PRO A 198 -8.69 38.60 -21.40
CA PRO A 198 -9.08 37.37 -22.07
C PRO A 198 -9.06 37.45 -23.60
N VAL A 199 -9.12 38.64 -24.19
CA VAL A 199 -9.10 38.86 -25.63
C VAL A 199 -7.68 39.14 -26.11
N ALA A 200 -6.98 40.10 -25.50
CA ALA A 200 -5.64 40.48 -25.92
C ALA A 200 -4.58 39.42 -25.57
N ASP A 201 -4.72 38.72 -24.44
CA ASP A 201 -3.79 37.69 -24.00
C ASP A 201 -4.26 36.26 -24.32
N ARG A 202 -5.24 36.09 -25.23
CA ARG A 202 -5.89 34.80 -25.51
C ARG A 202 -4.90 33.65 -25.71
N ASP A 203 -3.86 33.86 -26.50
CA ASP A 203 -2.86 32.82 -26.81
C ASP A 203 -2.02 32.45 -25.57
N ALA A 204 -1.62 33.45 -24.77
CA ALA A 204 -0.91 33.19 -23.52
C ALA A 204 -1.80 32.46 -22.51
N ARG A 205 -3.07 32.86 -22.37
CA ARG A 205 -4.04 32.20 -21.48
C ARG A 205 -4.31 30.76 -21.91
N LEU A 206 -4.35 30.48 -23.21
CA LEU A 206 -4.52 29.13 -23.74
C LEU A 206 -3.26 28.28 -23.52
N ASN A 207 -2.08 28.79 -23.87
CA ASN A 207 -0.80 28.08 -23.74
C ASN A 207 -0.42 27.77 -22.30
N LEU A 208 -0.75 28.69 -21.38
CA LEU A 208 -0.54 28.52 -19.93
C LEU A 208 -1.75 27.91 -19.23
N ALA A 209 -2.76 27.52 -20.03
CA ALA A 209 -4.02 26.92 -19.60
C ALA A 209 -4.71 27.69 -18.46
N LEU A 210 -4.61 29.03 -18.38
CA LEU A 210 -5.00 29.87 -17.22
C LEU A 210 -6.49 29.81 -16.87
N ASP A 211 -7.34 29.46 -17.82
CA ASP A 211 -8.78 29.31 -17.63
C ASP A 211 -9.22 27.88 -17.34
N GLN A 212 -8.32 26.90 -17.46
CA GLN A 212 -8.63 25.50 -17.21
C GLN A 212 -8.56 25.14 -15.72
N ARG A 213 -9.37 24.19 -15.28
CA ARG A 213 -9.25 23.61 -13.94
C ARG A 213 -7.97 22.79 -13.84
N ILE A 214 -7.28 22.86 -12.69
CA ILE A 214 -6.14 21.97 -12.39
C ILE A 214 -6.65 20.52 -12.31
N PRO A 215 -6.07 19.56 -13.08
CA PRO A 215 -6.52 18.18 -13.04
C PRO A 215 -6.36 17.55 -11.65
N GLY A 216 -7.40 16.86 -11.17
CA GLY A 216 -7.34 16.12 -9.90
C GLY A 216 -6.63 14.76 -10.01
N ARG A 217 -6.61 14.17 -11.21
CA ARG A 217 -5.89 12.91 -11.49
C ARG A 217 -4.41 13.19 -11.66
N LEU A 218 -3.57 12.45 -10.92
CA LEU A 218 -2.14 12.74 -10.79
C LEU A 218 -1.38 12.72 -12.13
N ILE A 219 -1.62 11.71 -12.96
CA ILE A 219 -0.92 11.59 -14.25
C ILE A 219 -1.27 12.75 -15.19
N LEU A 220 -2.55 13.15 -15.23
CA LEU A 220 -2.99 14.30 -16.02
C LEU A 220 -2.44 15.63 -15.47
N LEU A 221 -2.30 15.74 -14.15
CA LEU A 221 -1.65 16.88 -13.52
C LEU A 221 -0.20 16.97 -13.98
N ILE A 222 0.54 15.85 -13.94
CA ILE A 222 1.95 15.79 -14.35
C ILE A 222 2.12 16.18 -15.82
N ASP A 223 1.39 15.51 -16.71
CA ASP A 223 1.54 15.70 -18.16
C ASP A 223 1.16 17.12 -18.59
N LYS A 224 0.00 17.63 -18.11
CA LYS A 224 -0.44 18.99 -18.44
C LYS A 224 0.46 20.05 -17.78
N GLY A 225 0.88 19.84 -16.53
CA GLY A 225 1.74 20.76 -15.81
C GLY A 225 3.08 20.96 -16.52
N ARG A 226 3.74 19.86 -16.91
CA ARG A 226 4.98 19.91 -17.71
C ARG A 226 4.79 20.65 -19.03
N THR A 227 3.71 20.37 -19.75
CA THR A 227 3.41 21.03 -21.04
C THR A 227 3.22 22.54 -20.84
N VAL A 228 2.47 22.95 -19.82
CA VAL A 228 2.23 24.37 -19.51
C VAL A 228 3.51 25.10 -19.12
N LEU A 229 4.36 24.48 -18.30
CA LEU A 229 5.64 25.07 -17.88
C LEU A 229 6.64 25.11 -19.05
N ALA A 230 6.65 24.12 -19.94
CA ALA A 230 7.44 24.17 -21.17
C ALA A 230 6.99 25.33 -22.08
N ASN A 231 5.68 25.56 -22.21
CA ASN A 231 5.14 26.71 -22.94
C ASN A 231 5.47 28.05 -22.26
N ALA A 232 5.59 28.07 -20.94
CA ALA A 232 5.97 29.27 -20.19
C ALA A 232 7.38 29.77 -20.51
N LYS A 233 8.27 28.86 -20.94
CA LYS A 233 9.63 29.17 -21.40
C LYS A 233 9.68 29.72 -22.83
N GLN A 234 8.57 29.71 -23.57
CA GLN A 234 8.52 30.17 -24.95
C GLN A 234 8.19 31.67 -25.03
N ALA A 235 8.62 32.32 -26.10
CA ALA A 235 8.21 33.69 -26.41
C ALA A 235 6.76 33.71 -26.96
N PRO A 236 5.94 34.72 -26.61
CA PRO A 236 6.26 35.93 -25.83
C PRO A 236 6.07 35.78 -24.30
N GLN A 237 5.69 34.60 -23.80
CA GLN A 237 5.33 34.39 -22.40
C GLN A 237 6.54 34.57 -21.47
N ALA A 238 7.69 34.01 -21.84
CA ALA A 238 8.90 34.01 -21.04
C ALA A 238 9.33 35.42 -20.57
N THR A 239 9.33 36.41 -21.48
CA THR A 239 9.74 37.78 -21.15
C THR A 239 8.81 38.44 -20.13
N ARG A 240 7.49 38.24 -20.27
CA ARG A 240 6.50 38.81 -19.34
C ARG A 240 6.49 38.09 -17.99
N LEU A 241 6.72 36.78 -17.98
CA LEU A 241 6.83 35.99 -16.76
C LEU A 241 8.10 36.30 -15.97
N ALA A 242 9.23 36.46 -16.66
CA ALA A 242 10.50 36.85 -16.04
C ALA A 242 10.41 38.20 -15.31
N ALA A 243 9.70 39.17 -15.89
CA ALA A 243 9.45 40.47 -15.24
C ALA A 243 8.68 40.36 -13.90
N ALA A 244 7.99 39.24 -13.66
CA ALA A 244 7.27 38.96 -12.44
C ALA A 244 7.98 37.93 -11.52
N GLY A 245 9.25 37.61 -11.81
CA GLY A 245 10.05 36.67 -11.02
C GLY A 245 9.80 35.19 -11.32
N PHE A 246 9.19 34.88 -12.47
CA PHE A 246 9.13 33.54 -13.05
C PHE A 246 10.01 33.49 -14.29
N ASP A 247 11.32 33.66 -14.07
CA ASP A 247 12.33 33.43 -15.09
C ASP A 247 12.50 31.93 -15.36
N GLU A 248 13.41 31.61 -16.29
CA GLU A 248 13.63 30.23 -16.72
C GLU A 248 14.02 29.31 -15.56
N GLU A 249 14.92 29.78 -14.68
CA GLU A 249 15.36 29.03 -13.50
C GLU A 249 14.21 28.71 -12.57
N ARG A 250 13.35 29.70 -12.26
CA ARG A 250 12.19 29.46 -11.40
C ARG A 250 11.17 28.52 -12.03
N ILE A 251 11.00 28.56 -13.35
CA ILE A 251 10.14 27.61 -14.07
C ILE A 251 10.73 26.20 -14.02
N ASP A 252 12.04 26.07 -14.19
CA ASP A 252 12.75 24.79 -14.13
C ASP A 252 12.70 24.17 -12.72
N GLU A 253 12.77 24.97 -11.65
CA GLU A 253 12.54 24.49 -10.28
C GLU A 253 11.15 23.84 -10.10
N ILE A 254 10.12 24.43 -10.71
CA ILE A 254 8.76 23.86 -10.65
C ILE A 254 8.69 22.59 -11.49
N LEU A 255 9.34 22.55 -12.66
CA LEU A 255 9.44 21.34 -13.49
C LEU A 255 10.11 20.19 -12.72
N VAL A 256 11.17 20.47 -11.95
CA VAL A 256 11.81 19.47 -11.08
C VAL A 256 10.82 18.87 -10.08
N LEU A 257 9.89 19.64 -9.53
CA LEU A 257 8.85 19.08 -8.65
C LEU A 257 7.91 18.13 -9.37
N PHE A 258 7.55 18.44 -10.61
CA PHE A 258 6.78 17.53 -11.46
C PHE A 258 7.54 16.24 -11.77
N ASP A 259 8.85 16.33 -11.98
CA ASP A 259 9.71 15.17 -12.22
C ASP A 259 9.85 14.30 -10.98
N VAL A 260 10.07 14.90 -9.82
CA VAL A 260 10.10 14.23 -8.52
C VAL A 260 8.74 13.57 -8.23
N LEU A 261 7.63 14.27 -8.48
CA LEU A 261 6.30 13.71 -8.30
C LEU A 261 6.04 12.51 -9.22
N ASN A 262 6.48 12.58 -10.49
CA ASN A 262 6.36 11.49 -11.43
C ASN A 262 7.17 10.26 -10.99
N LEU A 263 8.41 10.48 -10.53
CA LEU A 263 9.26 9.42 -10.00
C LEU A 263 8.63 8.75 -8.78
N LEU A 264 8.15 9.52 -7.82
CA LEU A 264 7.48 9.01 -6.62
C LEU A 264 6.16 8.29 -6.94
N TYR A 265 5.43 8.76 -7.95
CA TYR A 265 4.23 8.06 -8.42
C TYR A 265 4.57 6.69 -9.01
N ALA A 266 5.63 6.59 -9.82
CA ALA A 266 6.12 5.33 -10.36
C ALA A 266 6.59 4.39 -9.24
N ALA A 267 7.41 4.89 -8.30
CA ALA A 267 7.88 4.13 -7.14
C ALA A 267 6.72 3.57 -6.31
N ARG A 268 5.69 4.38 -6.04
CA ARG A 268 4.48 3.93 -5.32
C ARG A 268 3.71 2.85 -6.09
N ARG A 269 3.65 2.91 -7.42
CA ARG A 269 3.02 1.85 -8.23
C ARG A 269 3.79 0.54 -8.15
N GLN A 270 5.12 0.62 -8.19
CA GLN A 270 5.99 -0.54 -8.03
C GLN A 270 5.84 -1.14 -6.63
N ALA A 271 5.98 -0.33 -5.57
CA ALA A 271 5.81 -0.78 -4.18
C ALA A 271 4.45 -1.44 -3.94
N LYS A 272 3.37 -0.87 -4.50
CA LYS A 272 2.04 -1.49 -4.45
C LYS A 272 1.99 -2.85 -5.14
N GLN A 273 2.66 -3.00 -6.28
CA GLN A 273 2.70 -4.30 -6.97
C GLN A 273 3.49 -5.31 -6.13
N THR A 274 4.65 -4.94 -5.62
CA THR A 274 5.46 -5.79 -4.73
C THR A 274 4.69 -6.21 -3.47
N ALA A 275 3.93 -5.31 -2.85
CA ALA A 275 3.09 -5.64 -1.69
C ALA A 275 1.96 -6.64 -2.01
N LYS A 276 1.38 -6.55 -3.21
CA LYS A 276 0.40 -7.54 -3.69
C LYS A 276 1.06 -8.89 -3.92
N ASP A 277 2.21 -8.90 -4.59
CA ASP A 277 2.93 -10.13 -4.91
C ASP A 277 3.38 -10.83 -3.61
N ALA A 278 3.91 -10.07 -2.64
CA ALA A 278 4.24 -10.59 -1.32
C ALA A 278 3.02 -11.12 -0.55
N THR A 279 1.84 -10.52 -0.73
CA THR A 279 0.59 -11.05 -0.17
C THR A 279 0.23 -12.39 -0.80
N ALA A 280 0.32 -12.51 -2.12
CA ALA A 280 0.05 -13.76 -2.82
C ALA A 280 1.04 -14.87 -2.43
N VAL A 281 2.33 -14.54 -2.32
CA VAL A 281 3.37 -15.49 -1.87
C VAL A 281 3.06 -15.98 -0.46
N ARG A 282 2.79 -15.07 0.49
CA ARG A 282 2.41 -15.46 1.86
C ARG A 282 1.20 -16.40 1.86
N ASP A 283 0.16 -16.05 1.12
CA ASP A 283 -1.07 -16.86 1.11
C ASP A 283 -0.81 -18.27 0.56
N ALA A 284 0.02 -18.39 -0.48
CA ALA A 284 0.45 -19.67 -1.04
C ALA A 284 1.29 -20.48 -0.05
N THR A 285 2.32 -19.87 0.55
CA THR A 285 3.22 -20.57 1.49
C THR A 285 2.47 -21.03 2.75
N ILE A 286 1.55 -20.21 3.27
CA ILE A 286 0.72 -20.60 4.42
C ILE A 286 -0.26 -21.72 4.04
N ALA A 287 -0.84 -21.70 2.84
CA ALA A 287 -1.71 -22.77 2.38
C ALA A 287 -0.97 -24.11 2.25
N GLU A 288 0.26 -24.08 1.74
CA GLU A 288 1.13 -25.25 1.64
C GLU A 288 1.50 -25.79 3.03
N ALA A 289 1.97 -24.92 3.94
CA ALA A 289 2.26 -25.29 5.32
C ALA A 289 1.03 -25.90 6.03
N ARG A 290 -0.15 -25.31 5.86
CA ARG A 290 -1.42 -25.86 6.42
C ARG A 290 -1.72 -27.25 5.89
N THR A 291 -1.48 -27.49 4.61
CA THR A 291 -1.72 -28.80 3.99
C THR A 291 -0.78 -29.84 4.58
N ALA A 292 0.51 -29.53 4.67
CA ALA A 292 1.52 -30.41 5.26
C ALA A 292 1.23 -30.73 6.73
N ILE A 293 0.88 -29.72 7.54
CA ILE A 293 0.55 -29.88 8.96
C ILE A 293 -0.72 -30.70 9.16
N ARG A 294 -1.77 -30.47 8.37
CA ARG A 294 -3.01 -31.26 8.44
C ARG A 294 -2.76 -32.73 8.10
N GLN A 295 -1.96 -32.99 7.07
CA GLN A 295 -1.58 -34.34 6.71
C GLN A 295 -0.82 -35.01 7.86
N LEU A 296 0.20 -34.34 8.41
CA LEU A 296 0.98 -34.84 9.55
C LEU A 296 0.09 -35.14 10.77
N ARG A 297 -0.83 -34.24 11.12
CA ARG A 297 -1.80 -34.44 12.20
C ARG A 297 -2.68 -35.67 11.97
N SER A 298 -3.20 -35.84 10.76
CA SER A 298 -4.06 -36.98 10.43
C SER A 298 -3.35 -38.32 10.54
N GLU A 299 -2.08 -38.37 10.14
CA GLU A 299 -1.27 -39.59 10.19
C GLU A 299 -0.89 -39.94 11.64
N VAL A 300 -0.45 -38.97 12.44
CA VAL A 300 -0.15 -39.19 13.86
C VAL A 300 -1.41 -39.61 14.62
N ALA A 301 -2.56 -38.99 14.34
CA ALA A 301 -3.83 -39.40 14.92
C ALA A 301 -4.20 -40.85 14.56
N ALA A 302 -3.93 -41.28 13.32
CA ALA A 302 -4.14 -42.66 12.89
C ALA A 302 -3.21 -43.64 13.65
N ILE A 303 -1.95 -43.27 13.86
CA ILE A 303 -0.98 -44.05 14.65
C ILE A 303 -1.47 -44.22 16.09
N LEU A 304 -1.87 -43.12 16.74
CA LEU A 304 -2.38 -43.13 18.11
C LEU A 304 -3.66 -43.98 18.24
N LYS A 305 -4.57 -43.86 17.27
CA LYS A 305 -5.80 -44.66 17.26
C LYS A 305 -5.53 -46.16 17.11
N ALA A 306 -4.51 -46.54 16.33
CA ALA A 306 -4.09 -47.93 16.17
C ALA A 306 -3.31 -48.46 17.39
N ASN A 307 -2.73 -47.57 18.20
CA ASN A 307 -1.85 -47.92 19.32
C ASN A 307 -2.28 -47.20 20.62
N PRO A 308 -3.41 -47.58 21.24
CA PRO A 308 -4.00 -46.86 22.38
C PRO A 308 -3.15 -46.88 23.66
N GLY A 309 -2.10 -47.72 23.73
CA GLY A 309 -1.16 -47.77 24.85
C GLY A 309 0.01 -46.77 24.76
N VAL A 310 0.06 -45.95 23.70
CA VAL A 310 1.15 -45.00 23.45
C VAL A 310 0.67 -43.59 23.77
N ASN A 311 1.49 -42.85 24.52
CA ASN A 311 1.19 -41.46 24.86
C ASN A 311 1.31 -40.55 23.61
N PRO A 312 0.46 -39.52 23.49
CA PRO A 312 0.58 -38.54 22.42
C PRO A 312 1.92 -37.78 22.53
N PRO A 313 2.48 -37.33 21.40
CA PRO A 313 3.59 -36.38 21.39
C PRO A 313 3.22 -35.09 22.14
N ALA A 314 4.23 -34.35 22.61
CA ALA A 314 3.97 -33.02 23.17
C ALA A 314 3.32 -32.11 22.12
N ASP A 315 2.41 -31.24 22.57
CA ASP A 315 1.73 -30.24 21.74
C ASP A 315 0.90 -30.83 20.57
N PHE A 316 0.41 -32.07 20.75
CA PHE A 316 -0.38 -32.86 19.78
C PHE A 316 -1.79 -33.21 20.27
#